data_AF-A0A9E5Y7N3-F1
#
_entry.id   AF-A0A9E5Y7N3-F1
#
_cell.length_a   1.000
_cell.length_b   1.000
_cell.length_c   1.000
_cell.angle_alpha   90.00
_cell.angle_beta   90.00
_cell.angle_gamma   90.00
#
_symmetry.space_group_name_H-M   'P 1'
#
loop_
_entity.id
_entity.type
_entity.pdbx_description
1 polymer ?
#
loop_
_entity_poly.entity_id
_entity_poly.type
_entity_poly.pdbx_seq_one_letter_code
_entity_poly.pdbx_strand_id
1 'polypeptide(L)'
;MAEVEGRKHTISVDWTTHLPIKPYEENPELAAEYAEEDIEGVKKCDIFVLIPEETGGGTQFSELGAAIVSENVQRVFVVGPHNNRSTVFFHPKVERVDSIEEVFERVESRQD
;
A
#
# COMPACT_ATOMS: atom_id res chain seq x y z
N MET A 1 -10.13 5.92 -5.73
CA MET A 1 -9.58 7.02 -6.56
C MET A 1 -10.29 8.34 -6.27
N ALA A 2 -11.54 8.56 -6.72
CA ALA A 2 -12.22 9.85 -6.61
C ALA A 2 -12.38 10.41 -5.17
N GLU A 3 -12.56 9.54 -4.17
CA GLU A 3 -12.73 9.97 -2.78
C GLU A 3 -11.43 10.46 -2.12
N VAL A 4 -10.28 9.91 -2.52
CA VAL A 4 -8.96 10.33 -2.01
C VAL A 4 -8.61 11.72 -2.56
N GLU A 5 -8.79 11.91 -3.87
CA GLU A 5 -8.52 13.19 -4.54
C GLU A 5 -9.46 14.30 -4.08
N GLY A 6 -10.72 13.97 -3.78
CA GLY A 6 -11.70 14.91 -3.22
C GLY A 6 -11.35 15.45 -1.83
N ARG A 7 -10.45 14.77 -1.09
CA ARG A 7 -10.02 15.13 0.27
C ARG A 7 -8.63 15.80 0.33
N LYS A 8 -8.12 16.30 -0.81
CA LYS A 8 -6.77 16.89 -0.96
C LYS A 8 -5.62 15.89 -0.73
N HIS A 9 -5.90 14.60 -0.80
CA HIS A 9 -4.87 13.57 -0.83
C HIS A 9 -4.59 13.18 -2.27
N THR A 10 -3.34 12.79 -2.57
CA THR A 10 -2.94 12.33 -3.89
C THR A 10 -2.52 10.88 -3.80
N ILE A 11 -2.89 10.07 -4.79
CA ILE A 11 -2.46 8.68 -4.89
C ILE A 11 -1.11 8.67 -5.60
N SER A 12 -0.07 8.13 -4.95
CA SER A 12 1.29 8.13 -5.49
C SER A 12 1.48 7.12 -6.63
N VAL A 13 0.84 5.96 -6.52
CA VAL A 13 0.83 4.88 -7.52
C VAL A 13 -0.54 4.21 -7.53
N ASP A 14 -1.05 3.92 -8.73
CA ASP A 14 -2.30 3.18 -8.94
C ASP A 14 -2.03 1.87 -9.70
N TRP A 15 -1.81 0.80 -8.94
CA TRP A 15 -1.58 -0.54 -9.46
C TRP A 15 -2.74 -1.09 -10.29
N THR A 16 -3.95 -0.52 -10.19
CA THR A 16 -5.12 -0.99 -10.96
C THR A 16 -4.96 -0.72 -12.47
N THR A 17 -3.99 0.12 -12.82
CA THR A 17 -3.60 0.39 -14.21
C THR A 17 -2.65 -0.67 -14.79
N HIS A 18 -2.09 -1.55 -13.95
CA HIS A 18 -1.14 -2.59 -14.39
C HIS A 18 -1.85 -3.72 -15.16
N LEU A 19 -1.17 -4.23 -16.19
CA LEU A 19 -1.60 -5.41 -16.92
C LEU A 19 -1.28 -6.69 -16.13
N PRO A 20 -2.08 -7.76 -16.29
CA PRO A 20 -1.75 -9.07 -15.72
C PRO A 20 -0.62 -9.73 -16.52
N ILE A 21 0.62 -9.58 -16.05
CA ILE A 21 1.85 -9.97 -16.80
C ILE A 21 2.45 -11.34 -16.42
N LYS A 22 1.68 -12.23 -15.78
CA LYS A 22 2.18 -13.59 -15.45
C LYS A 22 2.13 -14.51 -16.69
N PRO A 23 3.10 -15.42 -16.87
CA PRO A 23 4.29 -15.62 -16.04
C PRO A 23 5.33 -14.50 -16.26
N TYR A 24 6.00 -14.08 -15.17
CA TYR A 24 6.88 -12.91 -15.21
C TYR A 24 8.12 -13.12 -16.08
N GLU A 25 8.55 -14.39 -16.20
CA GLU A 25 9.68 -14.82 -17.03
C GLU A 25 9.46 -14.54 -18.53
N GLU A 26 8.19 -14.43 -18.96
CA GLU A 26 7.83 -14.07 -20.35
C GLU A 26 7.76 -12.55 -20.57
N ASN A 27 7.69 -11.75 -19.49
CA ASN A 27 7.57 -10.29 -19.54
C ASN A 27 8.56 -9.59 -18.58
N PRO A 28 9.88 -9.91 -18.64
CA PRO A 28 10.82 -9.50 -17.60
C PRO A 28 11.05 -7.99 -17.53
N GLU A 29 10.97 -7.27 -18.66
CA GLU A 29 11.14 -5.81 -18.70
C GLU A 29 9.96 -5.11 -18.02
N LEU A 30 8.72 -5.49 -18.35
CA LEU A 30 7.53 -4.91 -17.75
C LEU A 30 7.37 -5.32 -16.28
N ALA A 31 7.81 -6.52 -15.91
CA ALA A 31 7.88 -6.94 -14.51
C ALA A 31 8.86 -6.09 -13.70
N ALA A 32 10.01 -5.73 -14.29
CA ALA A 32 10.98 -4.84 -13.65
C ALA A 32 10.44 -3.41 -13.53
N GLU A 33 9.76 -2.89 -14.57
CA GLU A 33 9.12 -1.58 -14.56
C GLU A 33 8.08 -1.47 -13.44
N TYR A 34 7.14 -2.43 -13.35
CA TYR A 34 6.14 -2.43 -12.28
C TYR A 34 6.77 -2.56 -10.89
N ALA A 35 7.80 -3.39 -10.74
CA ALA A 35 8.51 -3.52 -9.47
C ALA A 35 9.22 -2.22 -9.05
N GLU A 36 9.78 -1.48 -10.00
CA GLU A 36 10.40 -0.17 -9.73
C GLU A 36 9.34 0.88 -9.38
N GLU A 37 8.23 0.92 -10.13
CA GLU A 37 7.12 1.83 -9.90
C GLU A 37 6.50 1.63 -8.51
N ASP A 38 6.17 0.39 -8.15
CA ASP A 38 5.57 0.03 -6.86
C ASP A 38 6.46 0.50 -5.69
N ILE A 39 7.76 0.20 -5.73
CA ILE A 39 8.70 0.56 -4.66
C ILE A 39 8.97 2.08 -4.61
N GLU A 40 9.11 2.75 -5.76
CA GLU A 40 9.27 4.19 -5.80
C GLU A 40 8.00 4.93 -5.33
N GLY A 41 6.83 4.37 -5.62
CA GLY A 41 5.54 4.85 -5.11
C GLY A 41 5.47 4.86 -3.60
N VAL A 42 5.94 3.78 -2.96
CA VAL A 42 6.05 3.68 -1.50
C VAL A 42 7.04 4.69 -0.94
N LYS A 43 8.19 4.88 -1.59
CA LYS A 43 9.22 5.81 -1.11
C LYS A 43 8.79 7.27 -1.14
N LYS A 44 7.87 7.62 -2.05
CA LYS A 44 7.38 8.99 -2.28
C LYS A 44 6.11 9.33 -1.49
N CYS A 45 5.50 8.38 -0.78
CA CYS A 45 4.28 8.64 -0.02
C CYS A 45 4.55 8.96 1.46
N ASP A 46 3.65 9.76 2.05
CA ASP A 46 3.63 10.03 3.49
C ASP A 46 2.86 8.94 4.26
N ILE A 47 1.84 8.37 3.62
CA ILE A 47 0.93 7.36 4.18
C ILE A 47 0.84 6.20 3.20
N PHE A 48 1.11 4.99 3.68
CA PHE A 48 0.94 3.75 2.92
C PHE A 48 -0.31 3.01 3.40
N VAL A 49 -1.13 2.53 2.47
CA VAL A 49 -2.35 1.77 2.76
C VAL A 49 -2.32 0.48 1.96
N LEU A 50 -2.33 -0.65 2.66
CA LEU A 50 -2.44 -1.99 2.07
C LEU A 50 -3.84 -2.56 2.31
N ILE A 51 -4.46 -3.09 1.25
CA ILE A 51 -5.73 -3.82 1.31
C ILE A 51 -5.44 -5.28 0.96
N PRO A 52 -5.14 -6.15 1.94
CA PRO A 52 -4.89 -7.56 1.65
C PRO A 52 -6.19 -8.27 1.27
N GLU A 53 -6.18 -8.97 0.14
CA GLU A 53 -7.23 -9.92 -0.21
C GLU A 53 -6.98 -11.29 0.44
N GLU A 54 -7.90 -12.26 0.27
CA GLU A 54 -7.69 -13.65 0.70
C GLU A 54 -6.60 -14.32 -0.14
N THR A 55 -6.58 -14.07 -1.46
CA THR A 55 -5.60 -14.58 -2.42
C THR A 55 -4.87 -13.44 -3.11
N GLY A 56 -4.03 -12.69 -2.37
CA GLY A 56 -3.27 -11.58 -2.94
C GLY A 56 -1.94 -11.97 -3.59
N GLY A 57 -1.43 -11.10 -4.47
CA GLY A 57 -0.09 -11.21 -5.05
C GLY A 57 1.03 -11.05 -4.02
N GLY A 58 2.23 -11.56 -4.31
CA GLY A 58 3.38 -11.49 -3.41
C GLY A 58 3.96 -10.08 -3.23
N THR A 59 3.82 -9.22 -4.24
CA THR A 59 4.40 -7.87 -4.29
C THR A 59 3.99 -7.00 -3.10
N GLN A 60 2.74 -7.15 -2.64
CA GLN A 60 2.19 -6.40 -1.49
C GLN A 60 3.06 -6.50 -0.22
N PHE A 61 3.74 -7.64 -0.02
CA PHE A 61 4.60 -7.84 1.15
C PHE A 61 5.94 -7.12 1.02
N SER A 62 6.46 -7.01 -0.20
CA SER A 62 7.67 -6.24 -0.50
C SER A 62 7.42 -4.74 -0.29
N GLU A 63 6.29 -4.23 -0.80
CA GLU A 63 5.87 -2.83 -0.61
C GLU A 63 5.66 -2.51 0.87
N LEU A 64 4.98 -3.39 1.60
CA LEU A 64 4.79 -3.22 3.05
C LEU A 64 6.13 -3.19 3.79
N GLY A 65 7.07 -4.07 3.41
CA GLY A 65 8.42 -4.04 3.96
C GLY A 65 9.11 -2.71 3.71
N ALA A 66 9.05 -2.20 2.47
CA ALA A 66 9.60 -0.90 2.10
C ALA A 66 8.95 0.25 2.89
N ALA A 67 7.63 0.23 3.07
CA ALA A 67 6.90 1.23 3.85
C ALA A 67 7.30 1.22 5.33
N ILE A 68 7.51 0.03 5.90
CA ILE A 68 7.94 -0.11 7.29
C ILE A 68 9.31 0.52 7.51
N VAL A 69 10.29 0.26 6.63
CA VAL A 69 11.67 0.75 6.80
C VAL A 69 11.88 2.17 6.26
N SER A 70 10.94 2.71 5.49
CA SER A 70 11.03 4.07 4.94
C SER A 70 10.93 5.14 6.03
N GLU A 71 11.83 6.13 5.99
CA GLU A 71 11.78 7.31 6.86
C GLU A 71 10.71 8.32 6.41
N ASN A 72 10.32 8.30 5.12
CA ASN A 72 9.32 9.20 4.57
C ASN A 72 7.90 8.76 4.94
N VAL A 73 7.66 7.45 4.98
CA VAL A 73 6.34 6.90 5.30
C VAL A 73 6.11 7.06 6.80
N GLN A 74 5.26 8.00 7.16
CA GLN A 74 4.92 8.32 8.55
C GLN A 74 3.94 7.30 9.13
N ARG A 75 3.02 6.78 8.30
CA ARG A 75 1.98 5.84 8.74
C ARG A 75 1.75 4.74 7.74
N VAL A 76 1.51 3.54 8.27
CA VAL A 76 1.30 2.32 7.50
C VAL A 76 0.00 1.69 7.98
N PHE A 77 -0.99 1.56 7.09
CA PHE A 77 -2.26 0.94 7.38
C PHE A 77 -2.41 -0.40 6.65
N VAL A 78 -3.00 -1.38 7.33
CA VAL A 78 -3.48 -2.63 6.72
C VAL A 78 -4.98 -2.72 6.99
N VAL A 79 -5.77 -2.72 5.91
CA VAL A 79 -7.21 -2.46 5.95
C VAL A 79 -8.01 -3.72 5.65
N GLY A 80 -9.06 -3.97 6.43
CA GLY A 80 -10.08 -4.97 6.09
C GLY A 80 -9.90 -6.34 6.74
N PRO A 81 -10.73 -7.32 6.34
CA PRO A 81 -10.94 -8.55 7.12
C PRO A 81 -9.73 -9.48 7.15
N HIS A 82 -8.78 -9.31 6.23
CA HIS A 82 -7.55 -10.09 6.16
C HIS A 82 -6.35 -9.37 6.80
N ASN A 83 -6.58 -8.31 7.60
CA ASN A 83 -5.49 -7.56 8.25
C ASN A 83 -4.68 -8.35 9.29
N ASN A 84 -4.96 -9.65 9.50
CA ASN A 84 -4.28 -10.53 10.46
C ASN A 84 -3.55 -11.72 9.83
N ARG A 85 -3.53 -11.86 8.49
CA ARG A 85 -3.02 -13.06 7.80
C ARG A 85 -1.50 -13.19 7.74
N SER A 86 -0.75 -12.18 8.17
CA SER A 86 0.71 -12.14 8.10
C SER A 86 1.30 -11.60 9.40
N THR A 87 2.42 -12.18 9.84
CA THR A 87 3.14 -11.73 11.03
C THR A 87 3.65 -10.30 10.89
N VAL A 88 3.98 -9.86 9.66
CA VAL A 88 4.42 -8.49 9.37
C VAL A 88 3.32 -7.46 9.68
N PHE A 89 2.04 -7.85 9.63
CA PHE A 89 0.92 -6.95 9.94
C PHE A 89 0.85 -6.58 11.43
N PHE A 90 1.63 -7.27 12.27
CA PHE A 90 1.76 -6.99 13.70
C PHE A 90 3.04 -6.19 14.03
N HIS A 91 3.76 -5.69 13.02
CA HIS A 91 4.89 -4.79 13.25
C HIS A 91 4.43 -3.49 13.93
N PRO A 92 5.18 -2.90 14.89
CA PRO A 92 4.74 -1.72 15.65
C PRO A 92 4.40 -0.47 14.83
N LYS A 93 4.95 -0.33 13.62
CA LYS A 93 4.64 0.77 12.68
C LYS A 93 3.32 0.56 11.90
N VAL A 94 2.74 -0.64 11.97
CA VAL A 94 1.54 -1.02 11.23
C VAL A 94 0.30 -0.81 12.08
N GLU A 95 -0.64 -0.06 11.55
CA GLU A 95 -1.97 0.14 12.11
C GLU A 95 -2.98 -0.71 11.34
N ARG A 96 -3.64 -1.61 12.05
CA ARG A 96 -4.68 -2.45 11.47
C ARG A 96 -6.03 -1.83 11.73
N VAL A 97 -6.83 -1.66 10.68
CA VAL A 97 -8.17 -1.09 10.72
C VAL A 97 -9.13 -1.95 9.92
N ASP A 98 -10.42 -1.86 10.20
CA ASP A 98 -11.42 -2.70 9.55
C ASP A 98 -11.91 -2.09 8.22
N SER A 99 -11.73 -0.77 8.01
CA SER A 99 -12.19 -0.10 6.80
C SER A 99 -11.32 1.10 6.39
N ILE A 100 -11.52 1.58 5.15
CA ILE A 100 -10.78 2.75 4.62
C ILE A 100 -11.25 4.05 5.28
N GLU A 101 -12.51 4.10 5.72
CA GLU A 101 -13.09 5.23 6.45
C GLU A 101 -12.33 5.48 7.76
N GLU A 102 -11.96 4.42 8.48
CA GLU A 102 -11.11 4.54 9.66
C GLU A 102 -9.72 5.13 9.34
N VAL A 103 -9.16 4.84 8.15
CA VAL A 103 -7.90 5.47 7.73
C VAL A 103 -8.08 6.97 7.61
N PHE A 104 -9.14 7.42 6.93
CA PHE A 104 -9.43 8.85 6.81
C PHE A 104 -9.64 9.51 8.17
N GLU A 105 -10.45 8.92 9.06
CA GLU A 105 -10.65 9.44 10.41
C GLU A 105 -9.33 9.57 11.18
N ARG A 106 -8.44 8.59 11.07
CA ARG A 106 -7.13 8.59 11.75
C ARG A 106 -6.18 9.62 11.19
N VAL A 107 -6.24 9.90 9.89
CA VAL A 107 -5.37 10.87 9.20
C VAL A 107 -5.85 12.29 9.44
N GLU A 108 -7.18 12.52 9.43
CA GLU A 108 -7.80 13.83 9.55
C GLU A 108 -7.89 14.31 11.01
N SER A 109 -8.05 13.41 11.98
CA SER A 109 -8.19 13.75 13.41
C SER A 109 -6.95 14.31 14.11
N ARG A 110 -5.83 14.50 13.39
CA ARG A 110 -4.58 15.06 13.94
C ARG A 110 -4.11 16.34 13.24
N GLN A 111 -5.01 17.07 12.59
CA GLN A 111 -4.72 18.44 12.18
C GLN A 111 -4.86 19.42 13.37
N ASP A 112 -3.98 19.27 14.37
CA ASP A 112 -3.76 20.26 15.44
C ASP A 112 -2.30 20.74 15.41
#